data_AF-A0A7W3SYI1-F1
#
_entry.id   AF-A0A7W3SYI1-F1
#
_cell.length_a   1.000
_cell.length_b   1.000
_cell.length_c   1.000
_cell.angle_alpha   90.00
_cell.angle_beta   90.00
_cell.angle_gamma   90.00
#
_symmetry.space_group_name_H-M   'P 1'
#
loop_
_entity.id
_entity.type
_entity.pdbx_description
1 polymer ?
#
loop_
_entity_poly.entity_id
_entity_poly.type
_entity_poly.pdbx_seq_one_letter_code
_entity_poly.pdbx_strand_id
1 'polypeptide(L)'
;MNQNEAMIELHLESLIRDGQARAALELILESEQQESSSRSADFTLSLTQLSHLCRLHLYSCDTCAPHELGQEIMISDLILRSVQLGLLDVANTLAGDSDIHLQCVLINALYGEGYISIVKEKIAPIDHSLLISAKAPYREIAYIYAEILHDDEHYNDAAIIFEALAEETPYMAKARYAACSCYLNETMNFLLARIELYHPGKDEQAKISKYLDDISATLQIIHSTRWHTEWSLSQSKRSLSELPDSTLH
;
A
#
# COMPACT_ATOMS: atom_id res chain seq x y z
N MET A 1 -25.40 7.47 1.78
CA MET A 1 -25.64 6.63 0.60
C MET A 1 -26.78 5.65 0.84
N ASN A 2 -27.73 5.55 -0.08
CA ASN A 2 -28.81 4.54 -0.02
C ASN A 2 -28.37 3.23 -0.71
N GLN A 3 -29.09 2.12 -0.49
CA GLN A 3 -28.71 0.81 -1.03
C GLN A 3 -28.68 0.75 -2.57
N ASN A 4 -29.49 1.56 -3.24
CA ASN A 4 -29.53 1.59 -4.70
C ASN A 4 -28.29 2.30 -5.28
N GLU A 5 -27.91 3.44 -4.69
CA GLU A 5 -26.68 4.17 -5.02
C GLU A 5 -25.44 3.26 -4.88
N ALA A 6 -25.36 2.51 -3.77
CA ALA A 6 -24.27 1.56 -3.54
C ALA A 6 -24.20 0.46 -4.61
N MET A 7 -25.35 -0.08 -5.04
CA MET A 7 -25.38 -1.11 -6.09
C MET A 7 -24.97 -0.56 -7.45
N ILE A 8 -25.40 0.67 -7.78
CA ILE A 8 -25.02 1.34 -9.03
C ILE A 8 -23.51 1.59 -9.04
N GLU A 9 -22.95 2.13 -7.95
CA GLU A 9 -21.53 2.37 -7.83
C GLU A 9 -20.71 1.08 -8.00
N LEU A 10 -21.07 0.00 -7.28
CA LEU A 10 -20.40 -1.29 -7.43
C LEU A 10 -20.48 -1.85 -8.86
N HIS A 11 -21.61 -1.67 -9.54
CA HIS A 11 -21.77 -2.09 -10.93
C HIS A 11 -20.83 -1.30 -11.85
N LEU A 12 -20.78 0.02 -11.71
CA LEU A 12 -19.88 0.88 -12.48
C LEU A 12 -18.41 0.53 -12.25
N GLU A 13 -18.03 0.31 -10.99
CA GLU A 13 -16.67 -0.11 -10.66
C GLU A 13 -16.32 -1.48 -11.26
N SER A 14 -17.26 -2.42 -11.28
CA SER A 14 -17.07 -3.72 -11.95
C SER A 14 -16.82 -3.54 -13.45
N LEU A 15 -17.66 -2.74 -14.12
CA LEU A 15 -17.50 -2.46 -15.55
C LEU A 15 -16.12 -1.85 -15.85
N ILE A 16 -15.66 -0.92 -15.00
CA ILE A 16 -14.34 -0.30 -15.16
C ILE A 16 -13.22 -1.32 -14.98
N ARG A 17 -13.27 -2.13 -13.92
CA ARG A 17 -12.28 -3.20 -13.66
C ARG A 17 -12.23 -4.23 -14.79
N ASP A 18 -13.36 -4.49 -15.44
CA ASP A 18 -13.47 -5.41 -16.59
C ASP A 18 -13.06 -4.76 -17.93
N GLY A 19 -12.52 -3.53 -17.92
CA GLY A 19 -12.08 -2.81 -19.11
C GLY A 19 -13.21 -2.21 -19.95
N GLN A 20 -14.44 -2.20 -19.42
CA GLN A 20 -15.63 -1.65 -20.08
C GLN A 20 -15.87 -0.18 -19.70
N ALA A 21 -14.81 0.62 -19.62
CA ALA A 21 -14.87 2.03 -19.18
C ALA A 21 -15.82 2.89 -20.03
N ARG A 22 -15.99 2.58 -21.32
CA ARG A 22 -16.96 3.29 -22.19
C ARG A 22 -18.41 3.03 -21.76
N ALA A 23 -18.76 1.78 -21.47
CA ALA A 23 -20.10 1.42 -21.03
C ALA A 23 -20.39 2.05 -19.64
N ALA A 24 -19.40 2.03 -18.75
CA ALA A 24 -19.50 2.71 -17.45
C ALA A 24 -19.75 4.22 -17.63
N LEU A 25 -19.02 4.88 -18.52
CA LEU A 25 -19.19 6.32 -18.79
C LEU A 25 -20.57 6.65 -19.36
N GLU A 26 -21.08 5.84 -20.29
CA GLU A 26 -22.43 6.01 -20.85
C GLU A 26 -23.50 5.92 -19.75
N LEU A 27 -23.42 4.92 -18.87
CA LEU A 27 -24.34 4.77 -17.73
C LEU A 27 -24.27 5.94 -16.74
N ILE A 28 -23.06 6.47 -16.48
CA ILE A 28 -22.91 7.65 -15.61
C ILE A 28 -23.62 8.86 -16.22
N LEU A 29 -23.40 9.13 -17.51
CA LEU A 29 -24.01 10.26 -18.21
C LEU A 29 -25.55 10.12 -18.30
N GLU A 30 -26.04 8.91 -18.56
CA GLU A 30 -27.48 8.62 -18.52
C GLU A 30 -28.06 8.88 -17.12
N SER A 31 -27.33 8.50 -16.08
CA SER A 31 -27.74 8.78 -14.71
C SER A 31 -27.77 10.29 -14.44
N GLU A 32 -26.79 11.08 -14.87
CA GLU A 32 -26.74 12.53 -14.65
C GLU A 32 -27.93 13.27 -15.30
N GLN A 33 -28.42 12.78 -16.43
CA GLN A 33 -29.60 13.33 -17.12
C GLN A 33 -30.93 13.04 -16.41
N GLN A 34 -30.99 11.99 -15.59
CA GLN A 34 -32.15 11.67 -14.78
C GLN A 34 -32.13 12.50 -13.49
N GLU A 35 -32.63 13.75 -13.55
CA GLU A 35 -32.77 14.63 -12.39
C GLU A 35 -33.47 13.91 -11.22
N SER A 36 -32.68 13.48 -10.25
CA SER A 36 -33.17 12.87 -9.01
C SER A 36 -32.76 13.78 -7.87
N SER A 37 -33.69 14.61 -7.42
CA SER A 37 -33.56 15.59 -6.33
C SER A 37 -33.32 14.97 -4.93
N SER A 38 -32.89 13.70 -4.88
CA SER A 38 -32.64 12.93 -3.66
C SER A 38 -31.28 12.23 -3.62
N ARG A 39 -30.34 12.55 -4.52
CA ARG A 39 -28.99 11.94 -4.52
C ARG A 39 -28.18 12.42 -3.32
N SER A 40 -27.44 11.51 -2.71
CA SER A 40 -26.45 11.89 -1.70
C SER A 40 -25.26 12.61 -2.34
N ALA A 41 -24.67 13.58 -1.63
CA ALA A 41 -23.48 14.30 -2.09
C ALA A 41 -22.31 13.36 -2.37
N ASP A 42 -22.11 12.37 -1.49
CA ASP A 42 -21.06 11.34 -1.63
C ASP A 42 -21.21 10.56 -2.94
N PHE A 43 -22.45 10.18 -3.29
CA PHE A 43 -22.72 9.46 -4.54
C PHE A 43 -22.46 10.33 -5.77
N THR A 44 -22.87 11.60 -5.74
CA THR A 44 -22.58 12.55 -6.84
C THR A 44 -21.07 12.74 -7.02
N LEU A 45 -20.33 12.94 -5.93
CA LEU A 45 -18.87 13.03 -5.96
C LEU A 45 -18.25 11.76 -6.55
N SER A 46 -18.74 10.60 -6.12
CA SER A 46 -18.28 9.30 -6.62
C SER A 46 -18.50 9.14 -8.14
N LEU A 47 -19.70 9.44 -8.64
CA LEU A 47 -19.99 9.41 -10.09
C LEU A 47 -19.08 10.36 -10.87
N THR A 48 -18.81 11.55 -10.30
CA THR A 48 -17.97 12.55 -10.93
C THR A 48 -16.53 12.03 -11.04
N GLN A 49 -15.99 11.45 -9.96
CA GLN A 49 -14.67 10.80 -9.97
C GLN A 49 -14.60 9.67 -11.00
N LEU A 50 -15.58 8.75 -11.01
CA LEU A 50 -15.61 7.64 -11.97
C LEU A 50 -15.70 8.12 -13.42
N SER A 51 -16.48 9.17 -13.69
CA SER A 51 -16.59 9.81 -15.01
C SER A 51 -15.24 10.35 -15.47
N HIS A 52 -14.52 11.07 -14.60
CA HIS A 52 -13.18 11.57 -14.89
C HIS A 52 -12.19 10.43 -15.15
N LEU A 53 -12.17 9.39 -14.32
CA LEU A 53 -11.29 8.24 -14.51
C LEU A 53 -11.57 7.51 -15.82
N CYS A 54 -12.83 7.30 -16.19
CA CYS A 54 -13.20 6.70 -17.47
C CYS A 54 -12.72 7.54 -18.65
N ARG A 55 -12.88 8.86 -18.59
CA ARG A 55 -12.41 9.77 -19.65
C ARG A 55 -10.89 9.75 -19.78
N LEU A 56 -10.16 9.83 -18.66
CA LEU A 56 -8.71 9.73 -18.64
C LEU A 56 -8.22 8.41 -19.25
N HIS A 57 -8.87 7.31 -18.86
CA HIS A 57 -8.55 5.98 -19.38
C HIS A 57 -8.81 5.84 -20.90
N LEU A 58 -9.94 6.34 -21.39
CA LEU A 58 -10.37 6.15 -22.78
C LEU A 58 -9.64 7.05 -23.78
N TYR A 59 -9.27 8.26 -23.37
CA TYR A 59 -8.79 9.28 -24.28
C TYR A 59 -7.30 9.56 -24.14
N SER A 60 -6.60 8.94 -23.18
CA SER A 60 -5.16 9.16 -22.91
C SER A 60 -4.80 10.65 -22.96
N CYS A 61 -5.69 11.48 -22.41
CA CYS A 61 -5.82 12.86 -22.85
C CYS A 61 -5.03 13.78 -21.91
N ASP A 62 -3.88 14.25 -22.35
CA ASP A 62 -3.13 15.35 -21.71
C ASP A 62 -3.99 16.62 -21.56
N THR A 63 -5.10 16.74 -22.32
CA THR A 63 -6.02 17.88 -22.27
C THR A 63 -7.12 17.75 -21.21
N CYS A 64 -7.33 16.57 -20.59
CA CYS A 64 -8.07 16.49 -19.33
C CYS A 64 -7.12 16.89 -18.19
N ALA A 65 -6.59 18.11 -18.30
CA ALA A 65 -5.68 18.66 -17.33
C ALA A 65 -6.37 18.64 -15.95
N PRO A 66 -5.63 18.41 -14.86
CA PRO A 66 -6.15 18.54 -13.50
C PRO A 66 -6.79 19.91 -13.20
N HIS A 67 -6.65 20.89 -14.09
CA HIS A 67 -7.28 22.21 -14.01
C HIS A 67 -8.78 22.20 -14.37
N GLU A 68 -9.30 21.17 -15.02
CA GLU A 68 -10.76 20.99 -15.25
C GLU A 68 -11.45 20.25 -14.11
N LEU A 69 -10.68 19.73 -13.14
CA LEU A 69 -11.24 19.20 -11.90
C LEU A 69 -11.84 20.37 -11.13
N GLY A 70 -13.14 20.32 -10.87
CA GLY A 70 -13.77 21.29 -9.97
C GLY A 70 -13.04 21.33 -8.63
N GLN A 71 -13.19 22.43 -7.88
CA GLN A 71 -12.52 22.64 -6.58
C GLN A 71 -12.78 21.54 -5.54
N GLU A 72 -13.73 20.64 -5.79
CA GLU A 72 -14.16 19.56 -4.91
C GLU A 72 -13.37 18.24 -5.09
N ILE A 73 -12.65 18.03 -6.20
CA ILE A 73 -11.95 16.76 -6.46
C ILE A 73 -10.44 16.94 -6.30
N MET A 74 -9.87 16.30 -5.28
CA MET A 74 -8.42 16.26 -5.10
C MET A 74 -7.79 15.22 -6.02
N ILE A 75 -6.67 15.56 -6.65
CA ILE A 75 -5.89 14.63 -7.51
C ILE A 75 -5.49 13.38 -6.71
N SER A 76 -5.15 13.54 -5.43
CA SER A 76 -4.85 12.42 -4.54
C SER A 76 -5.97 11.38 -4.53
N ASP A 77 -7.23 11.81 -4.41
CA ASP A 77 -8.37 10.90 -4.33
C ASP A 77 -8.55 10.12 -5.64
N LEU A 78 -8.28 10.77 -6.78
CA LEU A 78 -8.29 10.11 -8.08
C LEU A 78 -7.15 9.10 -8.24
N ILE A 79 -5.96 9.39 -7.69
CA ILE A 79 -4.84 8.43 -7.65
C ILE A 79 -5.24 7.21 -6.82
N LEU A 80 -5.73 7.40 -5.60
CA LEU A 80 -6.17 6.28 -4.76
C LEU A 80 -7.22 5.44 -5.48
N ARG A 81 -8.23 6.09 -6.07
CA ARG A 81 -9.34 5.39 -6.70
C ARG A 81 -8.96 4.71 -8.02
N SER A 82 -8.08 5.29 -8.82
CA SER A 82 -7.55 4.64 -10.02
C SER A 82 -6.79 3.36 -9.68
N VAL A 83 -5.98 3.36 -8.61
CA VAL A 83 -5.27 2.16 -8.15
C VAL A 83 -6.26 1.08 -7.66
N GLN A 84 -7.29 1.45 -6.88
CA GLN A 84 -8.35 0.53 -6.43
C GLN A 84 -9.13 -0.12 -7.59
N LEU A 85 -9.27 0.60 -8.70
CA LEU A 85 -9.91 0.12 -9.92
C LEU A 85 -8.95 -0.64 -10.86
N GLY A 86 -7.66 -0.72 -10.53
CA GLY A 86 -6.64 -1.35 -11.37
C GLY A 86 -6.25 -0.52 -12.60
N LEU A 87 -6.62 0.75 -12.66
CA LEU A 87 -6.28 1.68 -13.75
C LEU A 87 -4.89 2.29 -13.51
N LEU A 88 -3.85 1.46 -13.48
CA LEU A 88 -2.51 1.87 -13.06
C LEU A 88 -1.88 2.91 -14.00
N ASP A 89 -2.14 2.83 -15.29
CA ASP A 89 -1.67 3.85 -16.26
C ASP A 89 -2.25 5.22 -15.94
N VAL A 90 -3.54 5.29 -15.61
CA VAL A 90 -4.21 6.54 -15.22
C VAL A 90 -3.64 7.07 -13.90
N ALA A 91 -3.40 6.19 -12.93
CA ALA A 91 -2.79 6.56 -11.65
C ALA A 91 -1.39 7.17 -11.85
N ASN A 92 -0.58 6.59 -12.74
CA ASN A 92 0.74 7.10 -13.10
C ASN A 92 0.64 8.48 -13.78
N THR A 93 -0.26 8.64 -14.76
CA THR A 93 -0.49 9.93 -15.44
C THR A 93 -0.92 11.01 -14.46
N LEU A 94 -1.82 10.69 -13.52
CA LEU A 94 -2.29 11.63 -12.49
C LEU A 94 -1.18 12.06 -11.52
N ALA A 95 -0.27 11.16 -11.17
CA ALA A 95 0.82 11.47 -10.26
C ALA A 95 1.89 12.34 -10.95
N GLY A 96 2.21 12.03 -12.21
CA GLY A 96 3.22 12.73 -13.01
C GLY A 96 4.65 12.58 -12.48
N ASP A 97 5.67 12.66 -13.33
CA ASP A 97 7.03 12.28 -12.94
C ASP A 97 7.75 13.31 -12.03
N SER A 98 7.27 14.55 -11.99
CA SER A 98 7.96 15.66 -11.30
C SER A 98 7.42 15.99 -9.91
N ASP A 99 6.21 15.56 -9.57
CA ASP A 99 5.58 15.90 -8.29
C ASP A 99 5.84 14.80 -7.25
N ILE A 100 6.81 15.06 -6.37
CA ILE A 100 7.21 14.12 -5.32
C ILE A 100 6.04 13.80 -4.37
N HIS A 101 5.17 14.76 -4.06
CA HIS A 101 4.05 14.51 -3.16
C HIS A 101 3.05 13.56 -3.79
N LEU A 102 2.70 13.78 -5.06
CA LEU A 102 1.78 12.88 -5.77
C LEU A 102 2.40 11.51 -6.05
N GLN A 103 3.71 11.43 -6.29
CA GLN A 103 4.43 10.15 -6.35
C GLN A 103 4.36 9.39 -5.02
N CYS A 104 4.54 10.06 -3.87
CA CYS A 104 4.35 9.44 -2.58
C CYS A 104 2.90 8.95 -2.38
N VAL A 105 1.89 9.72 -2.82
CA VAL A 105 0.49 9.29 -2.77
C VAL A 105 0.27 8.03 -3.61
N LEU A 106 0.84 7.98 -4.81
CA LEU A 106 0.75 6.83 -5.70
C LEU A 106 1.39 5.58 -5.09
N ILE A 107 2.62 5.68 -4.57
CA ILE A 107 3.32 4.54 -3.95
C ILE A 107 2.51 4.02 -2.75
N ASN A 108 1.98 4.90 -1.91
CA ASN A 108 1.15 4.51 -0.78
C ASN A 108 -0.14 3.81 -1.22
N ALA A 109 -0.81 4.33 -2.26
CA ALA A 109 -2.01 3.70 -2.80
C ALA A 109 -1.72 2.31 -3.39
N LEU A 110 -0.62 2.16 -4.13
CA LEU A 110 -0.18 0.89 -4.72
C LEU A 110 0.12 -0.16 -3.62
N TYR A 111 0.83 0.24 -2.58
CA TYR A 111 1.16 -0.64 -1.46
C TYR A 111 -0.10 -1.09 -0.70
N GLY A 112 -1.03 -0.17 -0.44
CA GLY A 112 -2.31 -0.48 0.20
C GLY A 112 -3.17 -1.47 -0.61
N GLU A 113 -3.06 -1.47 -1.94
CA GLU A 113 -3.77 -2.38 -2.84
C GLU A 113 -3.00 -3.67 -3.20
N GLY A 114 -1.80 -3.86 -2.64
CA GLY A 114 -1.00 -5.07 -2.78
C GLY A 114 -0.13 -5.15 -4.04
N TYR A 115 0.11 -4.05 -4.75
CA TYR A 115 0.96 -3.99 -5.95
C TYR A 115 2.45 -3.89 -5.60
N ILE A 116 2.98 -4.91 -4.91
CA ILE A 116 4.30 -4.85 -4.24
C ILE A 116 5.46 -4.77 -5.22
N SER A 117 5.41 -5.48 -6.34
CA SER A 117 6.49 -5.42 -7.33
C SER A 117 6.62 -4.00 -7.91
N ILE A 118 5.49 -3.37 -8.23
CA ILE A 118 5.44 -1.99 -8.73
C ILE A 118 5.92 -0.99 -7.66
N VAL A 119 5.56 -1.21 -6.40
CA VAL A 119 6.06 -0.38 -5.29
C VAL A 119 7.57 -0.48 -5.18
N LYS A 120 8.15 -1.69 -5.21
CA LYS A 120 9.61 -1.88 -5.17
C LYS A 120 10.29 -1.17 -6.35
N GLU A 121 9.76 -1.28 -7.56
CA GLU A 121 10.27 -0.58 -8.74
C GLU A 121 10.24 0.95 -8.59
N LYS A 122 9.17 1.50 -8.01
CA LYS A 122 9.04 2.95 -7.78
C LYS A 122 9.89 3.48 -6.64
N ILE A 123 10.18 2.65 -5.63
CA ILE A 123 11.06 3.02 -4.51
C ILE A 123 12.54 2.94 -4.91
N ALA A 124 12.92 1.99 -5.76
CA ALA A 124 14.31 1.76 -6.18
C ALA A 124 15.09 3.02 -6.65
N PRO A 125 14.52 3.99 -7.40
CA PRO A 125 15.25 5.20 -7.79
C PRO A 125 15.33 6.27 -6.70
N ILE A 126 14.61 6.13 -5.58
CA ILE A 126 14.64 7.11 -4.48
C ILE A 126 15.95 6.95 -3.70
N ASP A 127 16.65 8.05 -3.45
CA ASP A 127 17.85 8.05 -2.61
C ASP A 127 17.54 7.46 -1.23
N HIS A 128 18.18 6.34 -0.91
CA HIS A 128 17.98 5.62 0.36
C HIS A 128 18.23 6.50 1.59
N SER A 129 19.10 7.51 1.50
CA SER A 129 19.33 8.43 2.62
C SER A 129 18.08 9.25 2.98
N LEU A 130 17.22 9.54 2.00
CA LEU A 130 15.94 10.22 2.21
C LEU A 130 14.97 9.31 2.94
N LEU A 131 14.92 8.02 2.58
CA LEU A 131 14.08 7.01 3.22
C LEU A 131 14.54 6.71 4.65
N ILE A 132 15.85 6.56 4.87
CA ILE A 132 16.43 6.37 6.21
C ILE A 132 16.15 7.55 7.12
N SER A 133 16.19 8.78 6.59
CA SER A 133 15.88 9.97 7.39
C SER A 133 14.43 10.04 7.86
N ALA A 134 13.51 9.32 7.20
CA ALA A 134 12.08 9.29 7.52
C ALA A 134 11.37 10.66 7.53
N LYS A 135 11.93 11.66 6.84
CA LYS A 135 11.39 13.03 6.80
C LYS A 135 10.32 13.20 5.73
N ALA A 136 9.48 14.22 5.92
CA ALA A 136 8.52 14.62 4.89
C ALA A 136 9.25 15.01 3.58
N PRO A 137 8.72 14.66 2.40
CA PRO A 137 7.44 13.97 2.15
C PRO A 137 7.50 12.44 2.17
N TYR A 138 8.67 11.85 2.45
CA TYR A 138 8.91 10.41 2.31
C TYR A 138 8.55 9.56 3.53
N ARG A 139 8.02 10.15 4.60
CA ARG A 139 7.74 9.43 5.87
C ARG A 139 6.96 8.12 5.68
N GLU A 140 5.83 8.17 4.99
CA GLU A 140 5.03 6.96 4.74
C GLU A 140 5.75 5.98 3.81
N ILE A 141 6.53 6.48 2.86
CA ILE A 141 7.32 5.65 1.94
C ILE A 141 8.47 4.95 2.68
N ALA A 142 9.09 5.63 3.65
CA ALA A 142 10.07 5.04 4.54
C ALA A 142 9.46 3.91 5.37
N TYR A 143 8.24 4.09 5.87
CA TYR A 143 7.51 3.04 6.59
C TYR A 143 7.24 1.83 5.69
N ILE A 144 6.73 2.04 4.48
CA ILE A 144 6.50 1.00 3.47
C ILE A 144 7.80 0.26 3.12
N TYR A 145 8.88 1.01 2.88
CA TYR A 145 10.18 0.44 2.55
C TYR A 145 10.74 -0.40 3.70
N ALA A 146 10.56 0.04 4.95
CA ALA A 146 10.97 -0.73 6.12
C ALA A 146 10.12 -2.00 6.32
N GLU A 147 8.81 -1.97 6.03
CA GLU A 147 7.99 -3.20 6.01
C GLU A 147 8.47 -4.18 4.94
N ILE A 148 8.78 -3.69 3.74
CA ILE A 148 9.34 -4.52 2.65
C ILE A 148 10.67 -5.15 3.09
N LEU A 149 11.57 -4.38 3.72
CA LEU A 149 12.84 -4.91 4.22
C LEU A 149 12.63 -5.96 5.32
N HIS A 150 11.65 -5.77 6.20
CA HIS A 150 11.30 -6.76 7.22
C HIS A 150 10.76 -8.05 6.59
N ASP A 151 9.88 -7.95 5.60
CA ASP A 151 9.34 -9.09 4.87
C ASP A 151 10.42 -9.84 4.08
N ASP A 152 11.42 -9.11 3.56
CA ASP A 152 12.60 -9.66 2.87
C ASP A 152 13.70 -10.13 3.86
N GLU A 153 13.41 -10.23 5.16
CA GLU A 153 14.32 -10.66 6.25
C GLU A 153 15.55 -9.75 6.49
N HIS A 154 15.57 -8.54 5.93
CA HIS A 154 16.59 -7.52 6.18
C HIS A 154 16.29 -6.72 7.46
N TYR A 155 16.21 -7.41 8.61
CA TYR A 155 15.72 -6.83 9.86
C TYR A 155 16.56 -5.67 10.38
N ASN A 156 17.89 -5.71 10.23
CA ASN A 156 18.77 -4.63 10.70
C ASN A 156 18.50 -3.31 9.96
N ASP A 157 18.36 -3.36 8.64
CA ASP A 157 18.09 -2.17 7.83
C ASP A 157 16.67 -1.64 8.08
N ALA A 158 15.69 -2.54 8.21
CA ALA A 158 14.33 -2.19 8.59
C ALA A 158 14.27 -1.48 9.97
N ALA A 159 14.98 -2.02 10.97
CA ALA A 159 15.01 -1.47 12.32
C ALA A 159 15.51 -0.02 12.35
N ILE A 160 16.59 0.29 11.62
CA ILE A 160 17.15 1.66 11.54
C ILE A 160 16.10 2.66 11.06
N ILE A 161 15.32 2.30 10.04
CA ILE A 161 14.29 3.18 9.48
C ILE A 161 13.11 3.32 10.45
N PHE A 162 12.67 2.22 11.07
CA PHE A 162 11.59 2.26 12.07
C PHE A 162 11.96 3.08 13.32
N GLU A 163 13.22 3.04 13.74
CA GLU A 163 13.72 3.89 14.82
C GLU A 163 13.69 5.37 14.42
N ALA A 164 14.21 5.71 13.23
CA ALA A 164 14.14 7.08 12.71
C ALA A 164 12.69 7.58 12.63
N LEU A 165 11.75 6.74 12.17
CA LEU A 165 10.32 7.04 12.15
C LEU A 165 9.76 7.29 13.55
N ALA A 166 10.14 6.48 14.54
CA ALA A 166 9.71 6.62 15.92
C ALA A 166 10.27 7.89 16.59
N GLU A 167 11.49 8.30 16.24
CA GLU A 167 12.13 9.51 16.72
C GLU A 167 11.50 10.78 16.11
N GLU A 168 11.37 10.81 14.78
CA GLU A 168 10.77 11.95 14.05
C GLU A 168 9.27 12.08 14.31
N THR A 169 8.59 10.95 14.61
CA THR A 169 7.14 10.90 14.80
C THR A 169 6.77 10.13 16.08
N PRO A 170 6.94 10.72 17.28
CA PRO A 170 6.75 10.01 18.56
C PRO A 170 5.36 9.41 18.78
N TYR A 171 4.33 9.94 18.09
CA TYR A 171 2.97 9.43 18.13
C TYR A 171 2.73 8.21 17.23
N MET A 172 3.68 7.86 16.35
CA MET A 172 3.63 6.67 15.50
C MET A 172 4.05 5.43 16.31
N ALA A 173 3.17 4.98 17.21
CA ALA A 173 3.42 3.80 18.04
C ALA A 173 3.78 2.55 17.23
N LYS A 174 3.19 2.40 16.03
CA LYS A 174 3.47 1.30 15.11
C LYS A 174 4.95 1.16 14.77
N ALA A 175 5.66 2.26 14.51
CA ALA A 175 7.08 2.24 14.18
C ALA A 175 7.93 1.63 15.32
N ARG A 176 7.57 1.89 16.58
CA ARG A 176 8.26 1.29 17.74
C ARG A 176 8.03 -0.21 17.85
N TYR A 177 6.80 -0.66 17.59
CA TYR A 177 6.48 -2.09 17.55
C TYR A 177 7.19 -2.80 16.38
N ALA A 178 7.27 -2.13 15.23
CA ALA A 178 7.98 -2.62 14.05
C ALA A 178 9.49 -2.78 14.32
N ALA A 179 10.15 -1.75 14.88
CA ALA A 179 11.56 -1.84 15.30
C ALA A 179 11.79 -2.99 16.29
N CYS A 180 10.92 -3.13 17.29
CA CYS A 180 10.99 -4.23 18.24
C CYS A 180 10.83 -5.60 17.56
N SER A 181 9.92 -5.73 16.59
CA SER A 181 9.77 -6.94 15.80
C SER A 181 11.05 -7.28 15.03
N CYS A 182 11.70 -6.29 14.41
CA CYS A 182 12.96 -6.48 13.70
C CYS A 182 14.04 -7.07 14.62
N TYR A 183 14.28 -6.46 15.78
CA TYR A 183 15.29 -6.94 16.73
C TYR A 183 15.01 -8.35 17.29
N LEU A 184 13.72 -8.67 17.51
CA LEU A 184 13.33 -10.00 17.97
C LEU A 184 13.56 -11.06 16.90
N ASN A 185 13.21 -10.78 15.64
CA ASN A 185 13.47 -11.72 14.53
C ASN A 185 14.96 -11.90 14.28
N GLU A 186 15.75 -10.82 14.31
CA GLU A 186 17.21 -10.90 14.19
C GLU A 186 17.83 -11.74 15.32
N THR A 187 17.37 -11.54 16.56
CA THR A 187 17.82 -12.33 17.72
C THR A 187 17.43 -13.80 17.56
N MET A 188 16.21 -14.07 17.07
CA MET A 188 15.74 -15.43 16.80
C MET A 188 16.63 -16.13 15.76
N ASN A 189 16.90 -15.47 14.64
CA ASN A 189 17.79 -15.96 13.58
C ASN A 189 19.19 -16.25 14.10
N PHE A 190 19.75 -15.34 14.91
CA PHE A 190 21.05 -15.54 15.54
C PHE A 190 21.08 -16.76 16.48
N LEU A 191 20.05 -16.95 17.29
CA LEU A 191 19.95 -18.09 18.21
C LEU A 191 19.79 -19.42 17.48
N LEU A 192 18.99 -19.45 16.42
CA LEU A 192 18.82 -20.63 15.56
C LEU A 192 20.14 -20.99 14.86
N ALA A 193 20.78 -20.02 14.22
CA ALA A 193 22.09 -20.21 13.58
C ALA A 193 23.14 -20.71 14.58
N ARG A 194 23.10 -20.25 15.84
CA ARG A 194 24.03 -20.72 16.88
C ARG A 194 23.83 -22.21 17.21
N ILE A 195 22.59 -22.70 17.23
CA ILE A 195 22.31 -24.14 17.41
C ILE A 195 22.89 -24.94 16.24
N GLU A 196 22.62 -24.49 15.02
CA GLU A 196 23.02 -25.19 13.79
C GLU A 196 24.53 -25.20 13.57
N LEU A 197 25.22 -24.10 13.85
CA LEU A 197 26.65 -23.96 13.57
C LEU A 197 27.51 -24.57 14.67
N TYR A 198 27.19 -24.27 15.93
CA TYR A 198 28.08 -24.59 17.06
C TYR A 198 27.68 -25.85 17.83
N HIS A 199 26.52 -26.44 17.53
CA HIS A 199 26.03 -27.67 18.17
C HIS A 199 26.23 -27.67 19.69
N PRO A 200 25.69 -26.66 20.40
CA PRO A 200 25.98 -26.46 21.82
C PRO A 200 25.50 -27.65 22.67
N GLY A 201 26.04 -27.78 23.88
CA GLY A 201 25.64 -28.84 24.81
C GLY A 201 24.16 -28.74 25.21
N LYS A 202 23.59 -29.86 25.70
CA LYS A 202 22.14 -29.96 26.02
C LYS A 202 21.62 -28.85 26.95
N ASP A 203 22.40 -28.45 27.95
CA ASP A 203 22.00 -27.40 28.89
C ASP A 203 21.90 -26.02 28.22
N GLU A 204 22.79 -25.74 27.28
CA GLU A 204 22.79 -24.49 26.51
C GLU A 204 21.68 -24.52 25.46
N GLN A 205 21.44 -25.65 24.80
CA GLN A 205 20.28 -25.84 23.91
C GLN A 205 18.96 -25.60 24.65
N ALA A 206 18.81 -26.12 25.87
CA ALA A 206 17.61 -25.91 26.67
C ALA A 206 17.39 -24.42 27.02
N LYS A 207 18.48 -23.67 27.28
CA LYS A 207 18.41 -22.22 27.49
C LYS A 207 18.01 -21.48 26.22
N ILE A 208 18.60 -21.83 25.08
CA ILE A 208 18.28 -21.23 23.79
C ILE A 208 16.81 -21.48 23.44
N SER A 209 16.32 -22.72 23.60
CA SER A 209 14.91 -23.06 23.38
C SER A 209 13.98 -22.18 24.20
N LYS A 210 14.28 -21.96 25.48
CA LYS A 210 13.47 -21.07 26.32
C LYS A 210 13.44 -19.63 25.79
N TYR A 211 14.59 -19.10 25.35
CA TYR A 211 14.63 -17.77 24.74
C TYR A 211 13.82 -17.69 23.44
N LEU A 212 13.87 -18.74 22.60
CA LEU A 212 13.06 -18.81 21.38
C LEU A 212 11.56 -18.82 21.70
N ASP A 213 11.15 -19.55 22.75
CA ASP A 213 9.75 -19.56 23.22
C ASP A 213 9.31 -18.16 23.71
N ASP A 214 10.15 -17.50 24.52
CA ASP A 214 9.89 -16.15 25.04
C ASP A 214 9.81 -15.10 23.91
N ILE A 215 10.73 -15.19 22.92
CA ILE A 215 10.72 -14.33 21.72
C ILE A 215 9.44 -14.56 20.91
N SER A 216 9.08 -15.82 20.66
CA SER A 216 7.88 -16.17 19.90
C SER A 216 6.60 -15.63 20.55
N ALA A 217 6.48 -15.77 21.88
CA ALA A 217 5.36 -15.20 22.63
C ALA A 217 5.32 -13.66 22.55
N THR A 218 6.49 -13.01 22.59
CA THR A 218 6.59 -11.55 22.46
C THR A 218 6.21 -11.07 21.06
N LEU A 219 6.67 -11.77 20.02
CA LEU A 219 6.28 -11.50 18.64
C LEU A 219 4.76 -11.62 18.44
N GLN A 220 4.11 -12.63 19.02
CA GLN A 220 2.64 -12.75 18.96
C GLN A 220 1.92 -11.53 19.57
N ILE A 221 2.41 -11.00 20.70
CA ILE A 221 1.87 -9.78 21.31
C ILE A 221 2.08 -8.60 20.36
N ILE A 222 3.27 -8.47 19.78
CA ILE A 222 3.58 -7.38 18.83
C ILE A 222 2.69 -7.47 17.59
N HIS A 223 2.48 -8.64 17.00
CA HIS A 223 1.59 -8.80 15.84
C HIS A 223 0.15 -8.38 16.15
N SER A 224 -0.33 -8.59 17.38
CA SER A 224 -1.67 -8.13 17.79
C SER A 224 -1.86 -6.61 17.74
N THR A 225 -0.77 -5.83 17.69
CA THR A 225 -0.81 -4.37 17.57
C THR A 225 -1.13 -3.87 16.16
N ARG A 226 -1.14 -4.77 15.15
CA ARG A 226 -1.34 -4.43 13.74
C ARG A 226 -0.37 -3.34 13.26
N TRP A 227 0.89 -3.48 13.66
CA TRP A 227 1.96 -2.63 13.14
C TRP A 227 2.12 -2.91 11.64
N HIS A 228 2.26 -4.19 11.27
CA HIS A 228 2.42 -4.66 9.89
C HIS A 228 1.12 -4.59 9.08
N THR A 229 1.25 -4.39 7.76
CA THR A 229 0.12 -4.29 6.84
C THR A 229 -0.57 -5.63 6.62
N GLU A 230 -1.87 -5.69 6.95
CA GLU A 230 -2.73 -6.86 6.71
C GLU A 230 -3.52 -6.71 5.40
N TRP A 231 -3.16 -7.49 4.38
CA TRP A 231 -3.89 -7.50 3.10
C TRP A 231 -5.07 -8.47 3.10
N SER A 232 -6.12 -8.10 2.35
CA SER A 232 -7.19 -9.02 1.97
C SER A 232 -6.69 -10.10 1.01
N LEU A 233 -7.42 -11.23 0.91
CA LEU A 233 -7.07 -12.32 -0.01
C LEU A 233 -6.89 -11.86 -1.47
N SER A 234 -7.66 -10.86 -1.93
CA SER A 234 -7.52 -10.29 -3.26
C SER A 234 -6.23 -9.48 -3.42
N GLN A 235 -5.87 -8.69 -2.42
CA GLN A 235 -4.62 -7.90 -2.42
C GLN A 235 -3.39 -8.80 -2.29
N SER A 236 -3.44 -9.82 -1.42
CA SER A 236 -2.37 -10.83 -1.33
C SER A 236 -2.20 -11.64 -2.62
N LYS A 237 -3.29 -11.90 -3.36
CA LYS A 237 -3.17 -12.56 -4.66
C LYS A 237 -2.46 -11.68 -5.68
N ARG A 238 -2.70 -10.36 -5.69
CA ARG A 238 -2.00 -9.42 -6.58
C ARG A 238 -0.51 -9.42 -6.28
N SER A 239 -0.14 -9.34 -5.00
CA SER A 239 1.28 -9.39 -4.60
C SER A 239 1.96 -10.70 -5.00
N LEU A 240 1.25 -11.83 -4.93
CA LEU A 240 1.76 -13.15 -5.34
C LEU A 240 1.77 -13.36 -6.87
N SER A 241 0.79 -12.82 -7.59
CA SER A 241 0.68 -12.97 -9.07
C SER A 241 1.74 -12.18 -9.84
N GLU A 242 2.44 -11.28 -9.15
CA GLU A 242 3.52 -10.46 -9.70
C GLU A 242 4.92 -11.03 -9.42
N LEU A 243 5.02 -12.19 -8.75
CA LEU A 243 6.27 -12.94 -8.63
C LEU A 243 6.55 -13.67 -9.96
N PRO A 244 7.75 -13.56 -10.55
CA PRO A 244 8.11 -14.40 -11.69
C PRO A 244 8.06 -15.88 -11.28
N ASP A 245 7.56 -16.74 -12.18
CA ASP A 245 7.50 -18.21 -12.10
C ASP A 245 8.90 -18.86 -12.00
N SER A 246 9.69 -18.50 -11.00
CA SER A 246 11.06 -19.00 -10.80
C SER A 246 11.25 -19.86 -9.55
N THR A 247 10.17 -20.33 -8.90
CA THR A 247 10.26 -21.25 -7.76
C THR A 247 9.55 -22.60 -8.00
N LEU A 248 9.60 -23.08 -9.24
CA LEU A 248 9.31 -24.49 -9.57
C LEU A 248 10.45 -25.08 -10.41
N HIS A 249 11.65 -25.24 -9.82
CA HIS A 249 12.63 -26.24 -10.24
C HIS A 249 13.56 -26.64 -9.09
#